data_AF-A0A8D7AID8-F1
#
_entry.id   AF-A0A8D7AID8-F1
#
_cell.length_a   1.000
_cell.length_b   1.000
_cell.length_c   1.000
_cell.angle_alpha   90.00
_cell.angle_beta   90.00
_cell.angle_gamma   90.00
#
_symmetry.space_group_name_H-M   'P 1'
#
loop_
_entity.id
_entity.type
_entity.pdbx_description
1 polymer ?
#
loop_
_entity_poly.entity_id
_entity_poly.type
_entity_poly.pdbx_seq_one_letter_code
_entity_poly.pdbx_strand_id
1 'polypeptide(L)' 'MHGLMKENIQLNREVLSELSVHEPYSFKTVVDISRNAFPGNKLPVK' A
#
# COMPACT_ATOMS: atom_id res chain seq x y z
N MET A 1 1.11 6.48 -3.00
CA MET A 1 1.14 7.21 -1.71
C MET A 1 -0.20 7.81 -1.32
N HIS A 2 -1.02 8.34 -2.25
CA HIS A 2 -2.31 8.97 -1.93
C HIS A 2 -3.27 8.07 -1.10
N GLY A 3 -3.24 6.74 -1.29
CA GLY A 3 -4.14 5.80 -0.60
C GLY A 3 -3.71 5.48 0.82
N LEU A 4 -2.40 5.48 1.09
CA LEU A 4 -1.88 5.30 2.44
C LEU A 4 -2.23 6.51 3.31
N MET A 5 -2.08 7.72 2.77
CA MET A 5 -2.47 8.94 3.49
C MET A 5 -3.98 9.03 3.76
N LYS A 6 -4.81 8.53 2.84
CA LYS A 6 -6.28 8.48 3.01
C LYS A 6 -6.69 7.54 4.16
N GLU A 7 -6.03 6.41 4.30
CA GLU A 7 -6.22 5.46 5.41
C GLU A 7 -5.43 5.88 6.68
N ASN A 8 -4.94 7.11 6.73
CA ASN A 8 -4.13 7.67 7.82
C ASN A 8 -2.79 6.94 8.08
N ILE A 9 -2.32 6.14 7.12
CA ILE A 9 -1.02 5.47 7.17
C ILE A 9 0.05 6.45 6.69
N GLN A 10 0.73 7.07 7.66
CA GLN A 10 1.84 7.98 7.42
C GLN A 10 3.17 7.20 7.36
N LEU A 11 3.42 6.56 6.23
CA LEU A 11 4.71 5.91 5.94
C LEU A 11 5.60 6.85 5.13
N ASN A 12 6.86 6.95 5.54
CA ASN A 12 7.88 7.63 4.73
C ASN A 12 8.33 6.71 3.56
N ARG A 13 9.00 7.30 2.56
CA ARG A 13 9.43 6.55 1.35
C ARG A 13 10.56 5.58 1.62
N GLU A 14 11.41 5.86 2.61
CA GLU A 14 12.57 5.03 2.96
C GLU A 14 12.14 3.73 3.64
N VAL A 15 11.33 3.83 4.70
CA VAL A 15 10.71 2.72 5.42
C VAL A 15 9.84 1.88 4.49
N LEU A 16 9.13 2.50 3.56
CA LEU A 16 8.33 1.76 2.57
C LEU A 16 9.21 0.98 1.58
N SER A 17 10.36 1.54 1.20
CA SER A 17 11.36 0.85 0.37
C SER A 17 12.01 -0.30 1.15
N GLU A 18 12.34 -0.10 2.42
CA GLU A 18 12.92 -1.10 3.30
C GLU A 18 11.95 -2.27 3.55
N LEU A 19 10.67 -1.98 3.85
CA LEU A 19 9.60 -2.97 3.96
C LEU A 19 9.45 -3.81 2.68
N SER A 20 9.63 -3.21 1.50
CA SER A 20 9.50 -3.94 0.23
C SER A 20 10.59 -5.00 0.02
N VAL A 21 11.77 -4.79 0.61
CA VAL A 21 12.94 -5.67 0.46
C VAL A 21 12.97 -6.73 1.55
N HIS A 22 12.74 -6.32 2.80
CA HIS A 22 12.94 -7.18 3.95
C HIS A 22 11.65 -7.91 4.38
N GLU A 23 10.49 -7.31 4.12
CA GLU A 23 9.20 -7.76 4.67
C GLU A 23 8.10 -7.80 3.59
N PRO A 24 8.22 -8.67 2.57
CA PRO A 24 7.36 -8.65 1.38
C PRO A 24 5.87 -8.90 1.69
N TYR A 25 5.56 -9.68 2.72
CA TYR A 25 4.18 -9.93 3.15
C TYR A 25 3.55 -8.71 3.81
N SER A 26 4.28 -8.05 4.70
CA SER A 26 3.85 -6.81 5.34
C SER A 26 3.69 -5.69 4.30
N PHE A 27 4.62 -5.60 3.35
CA PHE A 27 4.53 -4.68 2.22
C PHE A 27 3.28 -4.95 1.35
N LYS A 28 2.96 -6.22 1.08
CA LYS A 28 1.75 -6.59 0.34
C LYS A 28 0.48 -6.11 1.04
N THR A 29 0.37 -6.27 2.36
CA THR A 29 -0.76 -5.76 3.14
C THR A 29 -0.91 -4.24 3.00
N VAL A 30 0.19 -3.50 3.10
CA VAL A 30 0.20 -2.03 2.91
C VAL A 30 -0.25 -1.65 1.50
N VAL A 31 0.19 -2.37 0.48
CA VAL A 31 -0.23 -2.16 -0.91
C VAL A 31 -1.72 -2.46 -1.11
N ASP A 32 -2.22 -3.54 -0.52
CA ASP A 32 -3.62 -3.93 -0.65
C ASP A 32 -4.55 -2.93 0.06
N ILE A 33 -4.16 -2.44 1.24
CA ILE A 33 -4.85 -1.33 1.91
C ILE A 33 -4.86 -0.08 1.02
N SER A 34 -3.70 0.30 0.45
CA SER A 34 -3.60 1.47 -0.42
C SER A 34 -4.46 1.36 -1.67
N ARG A 35 -4.60 0.15 -2.24
CA ARG A 35 -5.47 -0.12 -3.40
C ARG A 35 -6.94 -0.05 -3.03
N ASN A 36 -7.33 -0.64 -1.91
CA ASN A 36 -8.71 -0.66 -1.45
C ASN A 36 -9.21 0.73 -1.01
N ALA A 37 -8.31 1.62 -0.63
CA ALA A 37 -8.61 3.03 -0.36
C ALA A 37 -9.22 3.77 -1.57
N PHE A 38 -9.05 3.25 -2.81
CA PHE A 38 -9.68 3.81 -4.02
C PHE A 38 -10.47 2.75 -4.81
N PRO A 39 -11.80 2.91 -4.94
CA PRO A 39 -12.61 1.96 -5.71
C PRO A 39 -12.31 1.98 -7.22
N GLY A 40 -11.66 3.03 -7.73
CA GLY A 40 -11.26 3.14 -9.14
C GLY A 40 -9.97 2.38 -9.52
N ASN A 41 -9.27 1.80 -8.55
CA ASN A 41 -8.01 1.07 -8.77
C ASN A 41 -8.16 -0.46 -8.52
N LYS A 42 -9.40 -0.95 -8.48
CA LYS A 42 -9.70 -2.38 -8.37
C LYS A 42 -9.18 -3.07 -9.63
N LEU A 43 -8.36 -4.10 -9.44
CA LEU A 43 -7.94 -4.96 -10.54
C LEU A 43 -9.20 -5.50 -11.22
N PRO A 44 -9.22 -5.59 -12.57
CA PRO A 44 -10.33 -6.24 -13.26
C PRO A 44 -10.47 -7.65 -12.69
N VAL A 45 -11.64 -7.94 -12.13
CA VAL A 45 -11.99 -9.29 -11.70
C VAL A 45 -12.04 -10.12 -12.97
N LYS A 46 -11.11 -11.08 -13.09
CA LYS A 46 -11.11 -12.06 -14.18
C LYS A 46 -12.28 -13.01 -14.04
#